data_AF-A0A1F8ZT55-F1
#
_entry.id   AF-A0A1F8ZT55-F1
#
_cell.length_a   1.000
_cell.length_b   1.000
_cell.length_c   1.000
_cell.angle_alpha   90.00
_cell.angle_beta   90.00
_cell.angle_gamma   90.00
#
_symmetry.space_group_name_H-M   'P 1'
#
loop_
_entity.id
_entity.type
_entity.pdbx_description
1 polymer ?
#
loop_
_entity_poly.entity_id
_entity_poly.type
_entity_poly.pdbx_seq_one_letter_code
_entity_poly.pdbx_strand_id
1 'polypeptide(L)'
;MKSADIYWVNLDPTIGDEIKKKRPVVILNEGHQKHLKLAIVVPITSWRSKLEENPFFVTLEPSQANRLTKKSLIDCFQVRAVSHHRFLEKLGQITEKQMDLIKKSLSLILDIDPEDCE
;
A
#
# COMPACT_ATOMS: atom_id res chain seq x y z
N MET A 1 -11.91 1.53 9.00
CA MET A 1 -10.96 1.49 7.87
C MET A 1 -11.34 2.59 6.89
N LYS A 2 -10.44 3.53 6.65
CA LYS A 2 -10.60 4.61 5.67
C LYS A 2 -9.46 4.55 4.64
N SER A 3 -9.66 5.22 3.51
CA SER A 3 -8.56 5.42 2.56
C SER A 3 -7.40 6.15 3.27
N ALA A 4 -6.17 5.85 2.85
CA ALA A 4 -4.91 6.33 3.43
C ALA A 4 -4.55 5.80 4.84
N ASP A 5 -5.43 5.05 5.50
CA ASP A 5 -5.06 4.37 6.75
C ASP A 5 -3.98 3.30 6.49
N ILE A 6 -3.05 3.15 7.43
CA ILE A 6 -2.10 2.04 7.48
C ILE A 6 -2.55 1.03 8.54
N TYR A 7 -2.68 -0.24 8.16
CA TYR A 7 -3.00 -1.33 9.07
C TYR A 7 -1.99 -2.45 8.95
N TRP A 8 -1.80 -3.19 10.03
CA TRP A 8 -1.19 -4.50 9.93
C TRP A 8 -2.19 -5.51 9.36
N VAL A 9 -1.76 -6.29 8.38
CA VAL A 9 -2.57 -7.30 7.71
C VAL A 9 -1.77 -8.60 7.56
N ASN A 10 -2.44 -9.74 7.80
CA ASN A 10 -1.88 -11.05 7.48
C ASN A 10 -2.09 -11.39 6.00
N LEU A 11 -1.00 -11.36 5.22
CA LEU A 11 -1.03 -11.66 3.78
C LEU A 11 -0.86 -13.15 3.45
N ASP A 12 -0.51 -13.99 4.43
CA ASP A 12 -0.32 -15.42 4.20
C ASP A 12 -1.65 -16.19 4.05
N PRO A 13 -1.67 -17.30 3.28
CA PRO A 13 -0.59 -17.82 2.45
C PRO A 13 -0.46 -17.09 1.11
N THR A 14 0.71 -17.18 0.49
CA THR A 14 0.98 -16.65 -0.86
C THR A 14 1.79 -17.63 -1.71
N ILE A 15 1.82 -17.42 -3.03
CA ILE A 15 2.56 -18.24 -3.98
C ILE A 15 3.66 -17.39 -4.63
N GLY A 16 4.87 -17.97 -4.78
CA GLY A 16 5.98 -17.31 -5.48
C GLY A 16 6.44 -16.00 -4.82
N ASP A 17 6.49 -14.93 -5.62
CA ASP A 17 7.01 -13.61 -5.25
C ASP A 17 5.98 -12.66 -4.64
N GLU A 18 4.74 -13.13 -4.44
CA GLU A 18 3.73 -12.39 -3.69
C GLU A 18 4.23 -12.03 -2.29
N ILE A 19 4.01 -10.76 -1.89
CA ILE A 19 4.37 -10.32 -0.53
C ILE A 19 3.59 -11.12 0.52
N LYS A 20 4.37 -11.73 1.40
CA LYS A 20 3.94 -12.65 2.47
C LYS A 20 4.08 -12.08 3.88
N LYS A 21 3.54 -12.83 4.84
CA LYS A 21 3.55 -12.58 6.30
C LYS A 21 2.65 -11.43 6.73
N LYS A 22 2.67 -11.14 8.03
CA LYS A 22 2.11 -9.91 8.61
C LYS A 22 2.90 -8.71 8.10
N ARG A 23 2.24 -7.80 7.36
CA ARG A 23 2.83 -6.58 6.80
C ARG A 23 1.94 -5.37 7.06
N PRO A 24 2.51 -4.17 7.24
CA PRO A 24 1.73 -2.95 7.15
C PRO A 24 1.24 -2.79 5.71
N VAL A 25 0.02 -2.32 5.52
CA VAL A 25 -0.56 -2.03 4.21
C VAL A 25 -1.30 -0.70 4.25
N VAL A 26 -1.32 0.03 3.15
CA VAL A 26 -2.16 1.21 2.96
C VAL A 26 -3.50 0.78 2.36
N ILE A 27 -4.59 1.27 2.92
CA ILE A 27 -5.94 1.07 2.37
C ILE A 27 -6.22 2.11 1.27
N LEU A 28 -6.67 1.66 0.11
CA LEU A 28 -6.93 2.53 -1.04
C LEU A 28 -8.40 2.96 -1.14
N ASN A 29 -9.33 2.04 -0.86
CA ASN A 29 -10.76 2.29 -1.00
C ASN A 29 -11.46 2.42 0.37
N GLU A 30 -12.51 3.24 0.42
CA GLU A 30 -13.37 3.35 1.60
C GLU A 30 -14.42 2.22 1.63
N GLY A 31 -13.97 0.98 1.89
CA GLY A 31 -14.85 -0.19 1.87
C GLY A 31 -15.81 -0.30 3.04
N HIS A 32 -15.47 0.28 4.20
CA HIS A 32 -16.25 0.12 5.44
C HIS A 32 -17.60 0.86 5.41
N GLN A 33 -17.68 1.99 4.72
CA GLN A 33 -18.93 2.77 4.67
C GLN A 33 -19.95 2.22 3.66
N LYS A 34 -19.56 1.28 2.79
CA LYS A 34 -20.41 0.75 1.70
C LYS A 34 -20.71 -0.75 1.83
N HIS A 35 -20.60 -1.31 3.04
CA HIS A 35 -20.82 -2.75 3.30
C HIS A 35 -19.94 -3.71 2.49
N LEU A 36 -18.79 -3.25 1.96
CA LEU A 36 -17.85 -4.14 1.31
C LEU A 36 -17.15 -5.01 2.35
N LYS A 37 -16.98 -6.30 2.06
CA LYS A 37 -16.24 -7.25 2.92
C LYS A 37 -14.74 -7.28 2.62
N LEU A 38 -14.34 -6.61 1.54
CA LEU A 38 -12.97 -6.56 1.03
C LEU A 38 -12.46 -5.11 1.04
N ALA A 39 -11.18 -4.96 1.33
CA ALA A 39 -10.43 -3.73 1.14
C ALA A 39 -9.37 -3.95 0.05
N ILE A 40 -9.21 -2.97 -0.82
CA ILE A 40 -8.10 -2.88 -1.77
C ILE A 40 -6.94 -2.22 -1.04
N VAL A 41 -5.79 -2.90 -1.01
CA VAL A 41 -4.62 -2.46 -0.26
C VAL A 41 -3.36 -2.56 -1.10
N VAL A 42 -2.35 -1.77 -0.72
CA VAL A 42 -0.96 -1.89 -1.19
C VAL A 42 -0.04 -2.13 -0.01
N PRO A 43 0.83 -3.16 -0.06
CA PRO A 43 1.70 -3.50 1.05
C PRO A 43 2.91 -2.57 1.19
N ILE A 44 3.39 -2.43 2.42
CA ILE A 44 4.63 -1.72 2.76
C ILE A 44 5.74 -2.75 2.97
N THR A 45 6.87 -2.52 2.31
CA THR A 45 8.10 -3.33 2.41
C THR A 45 9.27 -2.49 2.91
N SER A 46 10.38 -3.17 3.22
CA SER A 46 11.60 -2.49 3.65
C SER A 46 12.24 -1.77 2.48
N TRP A 47 12.77 -0.57 2.74
CA TRP A 47 13.43 0.23 1.72
C TRP A 47 14.68 -0.46 1.14
N ARG A 48 14.92 -0.22 -0.15
CA ARG A 48 16.10 -0.65 -0.91
C ARG A 48 16.44 0.44 -1.92
N SER A 49 17.69 0.89 -1.93
CA SER A 49 18.15 2.01 -2.79
C SER A 49 17.79 1.84 -4.27
N LYS A 50 17.97 0.63 -4.81
CA LYS A 50 17.67 0.31 -6.22
C LYS A 50 16.19 0.45 -6.62
N LEU A 51 15.28 0.45 -5.64
CA LEU A 51 13.84 0.53 -5.89
C LEU A 51 13.30 1.95 -5.70
N GLU A 52 14.08 2.88 -5.14
CA GLU A 52 13.63 4.23 -4.85
C GLU A 52 13.35 5.05 -6.12
N GLU A 53 14.07 4.77 -7.21
CA GLU A 53 13.88 5.42 -8.51
C GLU A 53 12.79 4.76 -9.37
N ASN A 54 12.22 3.62 -8.93
CA ASN A 54 11.22 2.91 -9.71
C ASN A 54 9.81 3.50 -9.46
N PRO A 55 9.07 3.88 -10.52
CA PRO A 55 7.78 4.58 -10.41
C PRO A 55 6.67 3.74 -9.75
N PHE A 56 6.86 2.42 -9.59
CA PHE A 56 5.91 1.53 -8.93
C PHE A 56 6.08 1.49 -7.41
N PHE A 57 7.07 2.20 -6.87
CA PHE A 57 7.33 2.28 -5.45
C PHE A 57 7.18 3.71 -4.94
N VAL A 58 6.54 3.88 -3.78
CA VAL A 58 6.43 5.18 -3.11
C VAL A 58 7.21 5.14 -1.80
N THR A 59 8.19 6.04 -1.68
CA THR A 59 9.03 6.15 -0.48
C THR A 59 8.25 6.74 0.70
N LEU A 60 8.40 6.10 1.86
CA LEU A 60 7.86 6.55 3.13
C LEU A 60 9.00 6.78 4.12
N GLU A 61 9.14 8.04 4.54
CA GLU A 61 9.94 8.40 5.70
C GLU A 61 9.16 8.14 7.00
N PRO A 62 9.82 7.69 8.09
CA PRO A 62 9.22 7.61 9.42
C PRO A 62 8.58 8.93 9.84
N SER A 63 7.37 8.87 10.37
CA SER A 63 6.70 10.04 10.95
C SER A 63 5.80 9.64 12.11
N GLN A 64 5.41 10.63 12.93
CA GLN A 64 4.44 10.41 14.00
C GLN A 64 3.08 9.94 13.46
N ALA A 65 2.71 10.35 12.24
CA ALA A 65 1.44 10.00 11.62
C ALA A 65 1.40 8.55 11.10
N ASN A 66 2.47 8.10 10.44
CA ASN A 66 2.53 6.73 9.89
C ASN A 66 3.06 5.69 10.87
N ARG A 67 3.71 6.12 11.96
CA ARG A 67 4.31 5.28 13.01
C ARG A 67 5.30 4.23 12.52
N LEU A 68 5.88 4.42 11.34
CA LEU A 68 6.98 3.60 10.85
C LEU A 68 8.25 3.92 11.66
N THR A 69 9.06 2.90 11.92
CA THR A 69 10.33 3.05 12.67
C THR A 69 11.54 3.23 11.76
N LYS A 70 11.38 2.98 10.46
CA LYS A 70 12.45 3.03 9.46
C LYS A 70 11.90 3.45 8.10
N LYS A 71 12.78 4.01 7.26
CA LYS A 71 12.49 4.29 5.85
C LYS A 71 11.97 3.01 5.17
N SER A 72 10.86 3.16 4.46
CA SER A 72 10.10 2.05 3.89
C SER A 72 9.62 2.40 2.48
N LEU A 73 9.14 1.41 1.74
CA LEU A 73 8.55 1.58 0.42
C LEU A 73 7.13 1.02 0.43
N ILE A 74 6.19 1.71 -0.20
CA ILE A 74 4.92 1.13 -0.64
C ILE A 74 5.21 0.45 -1.97
N ASP A 75 4.87 -0.84 -2.08
CA ASP A 75 5.01 -1.61 -3.31
C ASP A 75 3.64 -1.64 -4.02
N CYS A 76 3.43 -0.70 -4.96
CA CYS A 76 2.15 -0.56 -5.65
C CYS A 76 1.89 -1.72 -6.62
N PHE A 77 2.94 -2.41 -7.10
CA PHE A 77 2.81 -3.57 -7.98
C PHE A 77 2.20 -4.79 -7.28
N GLN A 78 2.25 -4.80 -5.95
CA GLN A 78 1.66 -5.84 -5.10
C GLN A 78 0.26 -5.45 -4.59
N VAL A 79 -0.45 -4.57 -5.31
CA VAL A 79 -1.85 -4.20 -5.01
C VAL A 79 -2.77 -5.43 -5.03
N ARG A 80 -3.65 -5.55 -4.04
CA ARG A 80 -4.62 -6.65 -3.98
C ARG A 80 -5.85 -6.34 -3.14
N ALA A 81 -6.94 -7.04 -3.43
CA ALA A 81 -8.11 -7.09 -2.56
C ALA A 81 -7.90 -8.13 -1.43
N VAL A 82 -8.18 -7.75 -0.19
CA VAL A 82 -8.04 -8.61 0.99
C VAL A 82 -9.30 -8.57 1.86
N SER A 83 -9.62 -9.71 2.48
CA SER A 83 -10.73 -9.81 3.43
C SER A 83 -10.46 -8.97 4.68
N HIS A 84 -11.50 -8.33 5.21
CA HIS A 84 -11.45 -7.63 6.49
C HIS A 84 -11.00 -8.52 7.66
N HIS A 85 -11.21 -9.84 7.58
CA HIS A 85 -10.74 -10.80 8.59
C HIS A 85 -9.21 -10.91 8.68
N ARG A 86 -8.47 -10.40 7.68
CA ARG A 86 -7.00 -10.39 7.68
C ARG A 86 -6.41 -9.18 8.41
N PHE A 87 -7.24 -8.18 8.74
CA PHE A 87 -6.79 -6.96 9.40
C PHE A 87 -6.60 -7.18 10.89
N LEU A 88 -5.57 -6.54 11.41
CA LEU A 88 -5.20 -6.55 12.82
C LEU A 88 -5.32 -5.11 13.33
N GLU A 89 -4.29 -4.60 13.99
CA GLU A 89 -4.27 -3.25 14.52
C GLU A 89 -3.97 -2.15 13.48
N LYS A 90 -4.61 -0.99 13.64
CA LYS A 90 -4.25 0.24 12.91
C LYS A 90 -2.85 0.68 13.34
N LEU A 91 -1.97 0.94 12.38
CA LEU A 91 -0.64 1.47 12.64
C LEU A 91 -0.62 3.00 12.58
N GLY A 92 -1.17 3.59 11.53
CA GLY A 92 -1.07 5.02 11.27
C GLY A 92 -1.84 5.43 10.01
N GLN A 93 -1.35 6.46 9.33
CA GLN A 93 -1.88 6.91 8.05
C GLN A 93 -0.79 7.58 7.19
N ILE A 94 -1.01 7.61 5.88
CA ILE A 94 -0.19 8.38 4.94
C ILE A 94 -0.84 9.74 4.67
N THR A 95 -0.08 10.64 4.04
CA THR A 95 -0.56 11.95 3.58
C THR A 95 -1.30 11.84 2.26
N GLU A 96 -2.10 12.86 1.92
CA GLU A 96 -2.78 12.94 0.62
C GLU A 96 -1.79 12.93 -0.55
N LYS A 97 -0.67 13.65 -0.43
CA LYS A 97 0.40 13.64 -1.45
C LYS A 97 0.93 12.23 -1.72
N GLN A 98 1.13 11.44 -0.66
CA GLN A 98 1.57 10.05 -0.80
C GLN A 98 0.48 9.19 -1.45
N MET A 99 -0.79 9.43 -1.12
CA MET A 99 -1.91 8.76 -1.78
C MET A 99 -1.98 9.08 -3.27
N ASP A 100 -1.74 10.33 -3.67
CA ASP A 100 -1.74 10.71 -5.08
C ASP A 100 -0.57 10.09 -5.86
N LEU A 101 0.60 9.96 -5.24
CA LEU A 101 1.71 9.19 -5.82
C LEU A 101 1.33 7.72 -6.03
N ILE A 102 0.65 7.09 -5.06
CA ILE A 102 0.18 5.70 -5.21
C ILE A 102 -0.80 5.60 -6.37
N LYS A 103 -1.76 6.52 -6.50
CA LYS A 103 -2.72 6.51 -7.61
C LYS A 103 -2.01 6.62 -8.96
N LYS A 104 -1.03 7.51 -9.09
CA LYS A 104 -0.20 7.62 -10.30
C LYS A 104 0.53 6.32 -10.61
N SER A 105 1.21 5.73 -9.62
CA SER A 105 1.86 4.43 -9.78
C SER A 105 0.87 3.36 -10.26
N LEU A 106 -0.34 3.32 -9.70
CA LEU A 106 -1.37 2.36 -10.09
C LEU A 106 -1.92 2.62 -11.49
N SER A 107 -2.09 3.88 -11.90
CA SER A 107 -2.48 4.23 -13.28
C SER A 107 -1.44 3.70 -14.28
N LEU A 108 -0.15 3.84 -13.98
CA LEU A 108 0.93 3.29 -14.81
C LEU A 108 0.90 1.75 -14.84
N ILE A 109 0.77 1.10 -13.67
CA ILE A 109 0.73 -0.37 -13.56
C ILE A 109 -0.47 -0.97 -14.29
N LEU A 110 -1.61 -0.28 -14.27
CA LEU A 110 -2.87 -0.75 -14.84
C LEU A 110 -3.13 -0.22 -16.26
N ASP A 111 -2.18 0.49 -16.85
CA ASP A 111 -2.28 1.06 -18.21
C ASP A 111 -3.53 1.95 -18.39
N ILE A 112 -3.87 2.73 -17.35
CA ILE A 112 -5.04 3.62 -17.35
C ILE A 112 -4.71 4.95 -18.05
N ASP A 113 -3.51 5.49 -17.81
CA ASP A 113 -3.01 6.74 -18.39
C ASP A 113 -1.54 6.59 -18.82
N PRO A 114 -1.25 5.93 -19.96
CA PRO A 114 0.13 5.60 -20.38
C PRO A 114 0.98 6.79 -20.82
N GLU A 115 0.41 7.98 -20.98
CA GLU A 115 1.12 9.19 -21.44
C GLU A 115 2.17 9.70 -20.43
N ASP A 116 2.11 9.26 -19.17
CA ASP A 116 3.08 9.61 -18.11
C ASP A 116 4.30 8.64 -18.04
N CYS A 117 4.50 7.77 -19.05
CA CYS A 117 5.58 6.77 -19.10
C CYS A 117 6.93 7.25 -19.69
N GLU A 118 7.08 8.52 -20.08
CA GLU A 118 8.33 9.06 -20.66
C GLU A 118 9.41 9.46 -19.64
#